data_AF-A0A814U9N1-F1
#
_entry.id   AF-A0A814U9N1-F1
#
_cell.length_a   1.000
_cell.length_b   1.000
_cell.length_c   1.000
_cell.angle_alpha   90.00
_cell.angle_beta   90.00
_cell.angle_gamma   90.00
#
_symmetry.space_group_name_H-M   'P 1'
#
loop_
_entity.id
_entity.type
_entity.pdbx_description
1 polymer ?
#
loop_
_entity_poly.entity_id
_entity_poly.type
_entity_poly.pdbx_seq_one_letter_code
_entity_poly.pdbx_strand_id
1 'polypeptide(L)'
;MRPNTSFPMETIKPTRVQTQQLQGSATIPFRYRILLYLSIILLAIDLGINTFSEYLATSEYIQLIIFIVQDVCILLSITLLILMVLTTYVAQAGLLCLLLRMFRFSIVTACIYFALCAAIQTVILIPRFQLKHRVPNIFSRKEVLILYVIQRTFSAFHYYAMKRAAYRLSDPNFYQSSQWLKKIWEQRRMAFTSTTMNTVSGLQPGTPTTRIICCAIQ
;
A
#
# COMPACT_ATOMS: atom_id res chain seq x y z
N MET A 1 -4.26 30.67 69.18
CA MET A 1 -5.16 29.85 68.36
C MET A 1 -5.30 30.46 66.97
N ARG A 2 -4.60 29.90 65.99
CA ARG A 2 -4.91 29.96 64.55
C ARG A 2 -4.52 28.62 63.93
N PRO A 3 -5.23 28.16 62.90
CA PRO A 3 -5.39 26.73 62.63
C PRO A 3 -4.28 26.15 61.74
N ASN A 4 -3.99 24.87 62.00
CA ASN A 4 -3.26 23.95 61.14
C ASN A 4 -3.85 23.96 59.72
N THR A 5 -3.06 24.33 58.72
CA THR A 5 -3.35 23.99 57.31
C THR A 5 -2.36 22.94 56.86
N SER A 6 -2.59 21.71 57.33
CA SER A 6 -2.08 20.50 56.71
C SER A 6 -2.71 20.36 55.32
N PHE A 7 -1.95 20.66 54.28
CA PHE A 7 -2.32 20.30 52.90
C PHE A 7 -2.37 18.78 52.80
N PRO A 8 -3.50 18.17 52.39
CA PRO A 8 -3.51 16.75 52.09
C PRO A 8 -2.75 16.54 50.77
N MET A 9 -1.64 15.82 50.85
CA MET A 9 -1.01 15.16 49.69
C MET A 9 -2.01 14.14 49.15
N GLU A 10 -2.79 14.55 48.16
CA GLU A 10 -3.56 13.62 47.36
C GLU A 10 -2.57 12.77 46.57
N THR A 11 -2.23 11.61 47.12
CA THR A 11 -1.52 10.54 46.43
C THR A 11 -2.32 10.18 45.19
N ILE A 12 -1.89 10.70 44.03
CA ILE A 12 -2.35 10.28 42.71
C ILE A 12 -2.00 8.80 42.60
N LYS A 13 -2.98 7.96 42.92
CA LYS A 13 -2.92 6.51 42.74
C LYS A 13 -2.79 6.30 41.22
N PRO A 14 -1.69 5.72 40.71
CA PRO A 14 -1.56 5.50 39.28
C PRO A 14 -2.73 4.59 38.87
N THR A 15 -3.60 5.16 38.06
CA THR A 15 -4.80 4.54 37.50
C THR A 15 -4.40 3.24 36.81
N ARG A 16 -4.53 2.12 37.52
CA ARG A 16 -4.38 0.72 37.08
C ARG A 16 -5.35 0.33 35.94
N VAL A 17 -5.96 1.29 35.25
CA VAL A 17 -6.86 1.07 34.12
C VAL A 17 -6.06 0.98 32.80
N GLN A 18 -4.78 1.36 32.76
CA GLN A 18 -3.99 1.30 31.52
C GLN A 18 -3.32 -0.06 31.25
N THR A 19 -3.18 -0.96 32.23
CA THR A 19 -2.51 -2.25 32.02
C THR A 19 -3.42 -3.39 31.56
N GLN A 20 -4.75 -3.22 31.64
CA GLN A 20 -5.70 -4.25 31.18
C GLN A 20 -6.08 -4.15 29.69
N GLN A 21 -5.63 -3.12 28.98
CA GLN A 21 -5.82 -3.00 27.52
C GLN A 21 -4.71 -3.67 26.70
N LEU A 22 -3.70 -4.29 27.33
CA LEU A 22 -2.52 -4.83 26.66
C LEU A 22 -2.62 -6.32 26.25
N GLN A 23 -3.78 -6.97 26.40
CA GLN A 23 -3.98 -8.36 25.97
C GLN A 23 -5.33 -8.58 25.26
N GLY A 24 -5.81 -7.58 24.52
CA GLY A 24 -6.82 -7.81 23.50
C GLY A 24 -6.17 -8.52 22.32
N SER A 25 -6.32 -9.85 22.24
CA SER A 25 -5.90 -10.72 21.14
C SER A 25 -5.83 -9.95 19.82
N ALA A 26 -4.61 -9.82 19.27
CA ALA A 26 -4.27 -9.03 18.09
C ALA A 26 -4.96 -9.59 16.84
N THR A 27 -6.27 -9.41 16.78
CA THR A 27 -7.14 -9.92 15.74
C THR A 27 -7.36 -8.81 14.74
N ILE A 28 -6.80 -9.00 13.55
CA ILE A 28 -7.06 -8.16 12.39
C ILE A 28 -8.59 -8.08 12.21
N PRO A 29 -9.19 -6.88 12.10
CA PRO A 29 -10.64 -6.76 11.98
C PRO A 29 -11.14 -7.56 10.78
N PHE A 30 -12.28 -8.23 10.91
CA PHE A 30 -12.82 -9.16 9.92
C PHE A 30 -12.85 -8.60 8.49
N ARG A 31 -13.15 -7.31 8.34
CA ARG A 31 -13.15 -6.59 7.05
C ARG A 31 -11.80 -6.65 6.34
N TYR A 32 -10.70 -6.44 7.05
CA TYR A 32 -9.36 -6.46 6.45
C TYR A 32 -8.90 -7.88 6.11
N ARG A 33 -9.31 -8.88 6.90
CA ARG A 33 -9.06 -10.28 6.57
C ARG A 33 -9.73 -10.65 5.24
N ILE A 34 -10.97 -10.22 5.02
CA ILE A 34 -11.66 -10.43 3.74
C ILE A 34 -10.89 -9.77 2.59
N LEU A 35 -10.48 -8.50 2.73
CA LEU A 35 -9.73 -7.80 1.69
C LEU A 35 -8.40 -8.50 1.35
N LEU A 36 -7.69 -9.00 2.36
CA LEU A 36 -6.46 -9.78 2.18
C LEU A 36 -6.71 -11.10 1.45
N TYR A 37 -7.71 -11.87 1.87
CA TYR A 37 -8.06 -13.12 1.17
C TYR A 37 -8.50 -12.89 -0.26
N LEU A 38 -9.31 -11.85 -0.50
CA LEU A 38 -9.73 -11.46 -1.84
C LEU A 38 -8.53 -11.11 -2.72
N SER A 39 -7.58 -10.34 -2.19
CA SER A 39 -6.35 -9.99 -2.90
C SER A 39 -5.50 -11.22 -3.24
N ILE A 40 -5.42 -12.21 -2.34
CA ILE A 40 -4.68 -13.46 -2.59
C ILE A 40 -5.38 -14.31 -3.67
N ILE A 41 -6.71 -14.40 -3.63
CA ILE A 41 -7.50 -15.15 -4.64
C ILE A 41 -7.34 -14.50 -6.01
N LEU A 42 -7.44 -13.18 -6.11
CA LEU A 42 -7.25 -12.46 -7.37
C LEU A 42 -5.85 -12.67 -7.94
N LEU A 43 -4.82 -12.69 -7.10
CA LEU A 43 -3.44 -12.97 -7.51
C LEU A 43 -3.27 -14.42 -8.00
N ALA A 44 -3.95 -15.37 -7.37
CA ALA A 44 -3.95 -16.77 -7.80
C ALA A 44 -4.65 -16.96 -9.16
N ILE A 45 -5.76 -16.25 -9.38
CA ILE A 45 -6.46 -16.24 -10.67
C ILE A 45 -5.57 -15.64 -11.76
N ASP A 46 -4.93 -14.49 -11.52
CA ASP A 46 -3.98 -13.88 -12.47
C ASP A 46 -2.82 -14.85 -12.80
N LEU A 47 -2.22 -15.48 -11.80
CA LEU A 47 -1.15 -16.47 -12.01
C LEU A 47 -1.62 -17.66 -12.85
N GLY A 48 -2.83 -18.17 -12.57
CA GLY A 48 -3.44 -19.25 -13.33
C GLY A 48 -3.66 -18.85 -14.79
N ILE A 49 -4.27 -17.69 -15.03
CA ILE A 49 -4.50 -17.17 -16.38
C ILE A 49 -3.18 -16.93 -17.11
N ASN A 50 -2.22 -16.27 -16.46
CA ASN A 50 -0.90 -16.05 -17.04
C ASN A 50 -0.34 -17.40 -17.49
N THR A 51 -0.32 -18.42 -16.64
CA THR A 51 0.25 -19.75 -16.96
C THR A 51 -0.51 -20.51 -18.05
N PHE A 52 -1.85 -20.55 -18.00
CA PHE A 52 -2.66 -21.42 -18.87
C PHE A 52 -3.29 -20.71 -20.07
N SER A 53 -3.17 -19.39 -20.20
CA SER A 53 -3.83 -18.60 -21.26
C SER A 53 -3.53 -19.11 -22.67
N GLU A 54 -2.31 -19.59 -22.94
CA GLU A 54 -1.96 -20.17 -24.24
C GLU A 54 -2.61 -21.53 -24.50
N TYR A 55 -2.76 -22.35 -23.47
CA TYR A 55 -3.41 -23.66 -23.58
C TYR A 55 -4.93 -23.51 -23.76
N LEU A 56 -5.54 -22.53 -23.09
CA LEU A 56 -6.97 -22.25 -23.15
C LEU A 56 -7.37 -21.43 -24.40
N ALA A 57 -6.41 -20.90 -25.15
CA ALA A 57 -6.63 -20.07 -26.33
C ALA A 57 -6.98 -20.87 -27.60
N THR A 58 -8.03 -21.71 -27.51
CA THR A 58 -8.56 -22.51 -28.63
C THR A 58 -9.18 -21.64 -29.74
N SER A 59 -9.70 -20.46 -29.38
CA SER A 59 -10.21 -19.44 -30.30
C SER A 59 -9.73 -18.05 -29.90
N GLU A 60 -9.63 -17.17 -30.89
CA GLU A 60 -9.32 -15.75 -30.77
C GLU A 60 -10.23 -15.03 -29.77
N TYR A 61 -11.53 -15.36 -29.74
CA TYR A 61 -12.49 -14.74 -28.82
C TYR A 61 -12.31 -15.21 -27.38
N ILE A 62 -12.02 -16.51 -27.18
CA ILE A 62 -11.77 -17.07 -25.86
C ILE A 62 -10.51 -16.44 -25.27
N GLN A 63 -9.45 -16.29 -26.08
CA GLN A 63 -8.22 -15.64 -25.65
C GLN A 63 -8.43 -14.17 -25.26
N LEU A 64 -9.21 -13.42 -26.04
CA LEU A 64 -9.57 -12.04 -25.72
C LEU A 64 -10.27 -11.97 -24.34
N ILE A 65 -11.26 -12.83 -24.10
CA ILE A 65 -12.01 -12.83 -22.83
C ILE A 65 -11.08 -13.16 -21.66
N ILE A 66 -10.19 -14.15 -21.83
CA ILE A 66 -9.21 -14.53 -20.80
C ILE A 66 -8.30 -13.35 -20.44
N PHE A 67 -7.82 -12.60 -21.43
CA PHE A 67 -7.00 -11.40 -21.21
C PHE A 67 -7.76 -10.27 -20.51
N ILE A 68 -9.03 -10.02 -20.87
CA ILE A 68 -9.87 -9.05 -20.18
C ILE A 68 -10.04 -9.43 -18.70
N VAL A 69 -10.33 -10.70 -18.42
CA VAL A 69 -10.47 -11.19 -17.03
C VAL A 69 -9.16 -10.99 -16.26
N GLN A 70 -8.02 -11.27 -16.88
CA GLN A 70 -6.71 -11.05 -16.28
C GLN A 70 -6.48 -9.58 -15.90
N ASP A 71 -6.75 -8.65 -16.82
CA ASP A 71 -6.58 -7.22 -16.58
C ASP A 71 -7.45 -6.72 -15.42
N VAL A 72 -8.69 -7.18 -15.36
CA VAL A 72 -9.60 -6.86 -14.24
C VAL A 72 -9.03 -7.41 -12.93
N CYS A 73 -8.49 -8.63 -12.89
CA CYS A 73 -7.86 -9.19 -11.69
C CYS A 73 -6.63 -8.38 -11.22
N ILE A 74 -5.78 -7.93 -12.15
CA ILE A 74 -4.62 -7.10 -11.85
C ILE A 74 -5.06 -5.73 -11.33
N LEU A 75 -5.99 -5.06 -12.01
CA LEU A 75 -6.51 -3.75 -11.61
C LEU A 75 -7.21 -3.79 -10.25
N LEU A 76 -8.01 -4.83 -9.98
CA LEU A 76 -8.63 -5.05 -8.68
C LEU A 76 -7.59 -5.29 -7.59
N SER A 77 -6.56 -6.09 -7.87
CA SER A 77 -5.46 -6.32 -6.90
C SER A 77 -4.72 -5.04 -6.54
N ILE A 78 -4.45 -4.17 -7.52
CA ILE A 78 -3.84 -2.84 -7.30
C ILE A 78 -4.78 -1.94 -6.49
N THR A 79 -6.06 -1.91 -6.86
CA THR A 79 -7.06 -1.08 -6.17
C THR A 79 -7.25 -1.52 -4.72
N LEU A 80 -7.29 -2.82 -4.46
CA LEU A 80 -7.35 -3.37 -3.10
C LEU A 80 -6.11 -3.02 -2.29
N LEU A 81 -4.91 -3.08 -2.90
CA LEU A 81 -3.68 -2.66 -2.24
C LEU A 81 -3.76 -1.18 -1.82
N ILE A 82 -4.19 -0.31 -2.75
CA ILE A 82 -4.34 1.13 -2.47
C ILE A 82 -5.42 1.36 -1.41
N LEU A 83 -6.58 0.70 -1.52
CA LEU A 83 -7.67 0.83 -0.55
C LEU A 83 -7.23 0.38 0.85
N MET A 84 -6.53 -0.73 0.96
CA MET A 84 -6.02 -1.20 2.25
C MET A 84 -4.99 -0.22 2.84
N VAL A 85 -4.17 0.43 2.02
CA VAL A 85 -3.26 1.50 2.44
C VAL A 85 -4.03 2.73 2.92
N LEU A 86 -5.03 3.18 2.17
CA LEU A 86 -5.84 4.38 2.48
C LEU A 86 -6.76 4.22 3.69
N THR A 87 -7.20 2.99 3.97
CA THR A 87 -8.06 2.68 5.11
C THR A 87 -7.30 2.54 6.43
N THR A 88 -5.96 2.52 6.42
CA THR A 88 -5.17 2.51 7.66
C THR A 88 -5.25 3.85 8.40
N TYR A 89 -5.19 3.79 9.74
CA TYR A 89 -5.13 4.97 10.60
C TYR A 89 -3.94 5.88 10.27
N VAL A 90 -2.85 5.32 9.75
CA VAL A 90 -1.65 6.05 9.31
C VAL A 90 -1.96 6.98 8.13
N ALA A 91 -2.84 6.59 7.22
CA ALA A 91 -3.29 7.45 6.12
C ALA A 91 -4.24 8.56 6.62
N GLN A 92 -5.15 8.23 7.53
CA GLN A 92 -6.08 9.20 8.15
C GLN A 92 -5.35 10.27 8.99
N ALA A 93 -4.20 9.92 9.55
CA ALA A 93 -3.29 10.79 10.28
C ALA A 93 -2.52 11.81 9.42
N GLY A 94 -2.73 11.83 8.09
CA GLY A 94 -1.98 12.69 7.16
C GLY A 94 -0.57 12.18 6.84
N LEU A 95 -0.25 10.92 7.20
CA LEU A 95 1.06 10.30 6.97
C LEU A 95 1.12 9.50 5.66
N LEU A 96 0.27 9.84 4.70
CA LEU A 96 0.15 9.17 3.40
C LEU A 96 1.49 9.14 2.64
N CYS A 97 2.27 10.22 2.69
CA CYS A 97 3.59 10.28 2.05
C CYS A 97 4.58 9.24 2.61
N LEU A 98 4.54 8.95 3.92
CA LEU A 98 5.39 7.92 4.52
C LEU A 98 4.95 6.53 4.07
N LEU A 99 3.64 6.29 4.03
CA LEU A 99 3.08 5.00 3.66
C LEU A 99 3.30 4.70 2.17
N LEU A 100 3.11 5.69 1.31
CA LEU A 100 3.48 5.61 -0.10
C LEU A 100 4.98 5.36 -0.26
N ARG A 101 5.85 5.96 0.56
CA ARG A 101 7.29 5.65 0.54
C ARG A 101 7.58 4.20 0.94
N MET A 102 6.80 3.60 1.82
CA MET A 102 6.96 2.20 2.22
C MET A 102 6.45 1.19 1.18
N PHE A 103 5.38 1.53 0.45
CA PHE A 103 4.76 0.66 -0.58
C PHE A 103 5.14 1.02 -2.01
N ARG A 104 5.99 2.04 -2.19
CA ARG A 104 6.49 2.52 -3.49
C ARG A 104 6.95 1.39 -4.40
N PHE A 105 7.70 0.43 -3.85
CA PHE A 105 8.19 -0.73 -4.61
C PHE A 105 7.05 -1.59 -5.16
N SER A 106 6.04 -1.91 -4.34
CA SER A 106 4.91 -2.74 -4.76
C SER A 106 4.03 -2.03 -5.80
N ILE A 107 3.79 -0.72 -5.63
CA ILE A 107 3.00 0.07 -6.59
C ILE A 107 3.73 0.16 -7.94
N VAL A 108 5.01 0.54 -7.93
CA VAL A 108 5.82 0.65 -9.16
C VAL A 108 5.91 -0.69 -9.88
N THR A 109 6.15 -1.78 -9.15
CA THR A 109 6.18 -3.13 -9.73
C THR A 109 4.83 -3.51 -10.32
N ALA A 110 3.71 -3.15 -9.68
CA ALA A 110 2.40 -3.43 -10.22
C ALA A 110 2.08 -2.62 -11.49
N CYS A 111 2.44 -1.34 -11.54
CA CYS A 111 2.28 -0.50 -12.73
C CYS A 111 3.10 -1.02 -13.92
N ILE A 112 4.37 -1.37 -13.69
CA ILE A 112 5.23 -1.91 -14.74
C ILE A 112 4.67 -3.25 -15.25
N TYR A 113 4.22 -4.11 -14.33
CA TYR A 113 3.63 -5.39 -14.72
C TYR A 113 2.36 -5.22 -15.56
N PHE A 114 1.44 -4.35 -15.15
CA PHE A 114 0.23 -4.05 -15.91
C PHE A 114 0.56 -3.52 -17.32
N ALA A 115 1.53 -2.61 -17.45
CA ALA A 115 1.96 -2.10 -18.74
C ALA A 115 2.58 -3.18 -19.64
N LEU A 116 3.40 -4.07 -19.07
CA LEU A 116 3.98 -5.21 -19.79
C LEU A 116 2.89 -6.21 -20.25
N CYS A 117 1.91 -6.49 -19.40
CA CYS A 117 0.75 -7.32 -19.77
C CYS A 117 -0.02 -6.70 -20.94
N ALA A 118 -0.42 -5.42 -20.83
CA ALA A 118 -1.16 -4.74 -21.88
C ALA A 118 -0.38 -4.69 -23.22
N ALA A 119 0.93 -4.45 -23.17
CA ALA A 119 1.79 -4.45 -24.35
C ALA A 119 1.81 -5.81 -25.04
N ILE A 120 2.01 -6.90 -24.29
CA ILE A 120 2.00 -8.26 -24.85
C ILE A 120 0.64 -8.63 -25.41
N GLN A 121 -0.43 -8.35 -24.67
CA GLN A 121 -1.77 -8.65 -25.13
C GLN A 121 -2.04 -7.96 -26.46
N THR A 122 -1.68 -6.68 -26.58
CA THR A 122 -1.81 -5.92 -27.84
C THR A 122 -1.05 -6.58 -28.99
N VAL A 123 0.21 -6.97 -28.75
CA VAL A 123 1.07 -7.61 -29.76
C VAL A 123 0.58 -9.00 -30.17
N ILE A 124 0.00 -9.77 -29.26
CA ILE A 124 -0.54 -11.11 -29.54
C ILE A 124 -1.91 -11.02 -30.24
N LEU A 125 -2.74 -10.07 -29.82
CA LEU A 125 -4.15 -10.02 -30.18
C LEU A 125 -4.40 -9.34 -31.53
N ILE A 126 -3.69 -8.23 -31.83
CA ILE A 126 -3.85 -7.51 -33.11
C ILE A 126 -3.65 -8.44 -34.33
N PRO A 127 -2.57 -9.24 -34.43
CA PRO A 127 -2.38 -10.11 -35.58
C PRO A 127 -3.42 -11.24 -35.65
N ARG A 128 -3.88 -11.76 -34.50
CA ARG A 128 -4.91 -12.80 -34.45
C ARG A 128 -6.25 -12.31 -35.00
N PHE A 129 -6.65 -11.06 -34.74
CA PHE A 129 -7.90 -10.50 -35.27
C PHE A 129 -7.78 -9.97 -36.72
N GLN A 130 -6.64 -9.39 -37.09
CA GLN A 130 -6.49 -8.78 -38.43
C GLN A 130 -6.16 -9.78 -39.53
N LEU A 131 -5.43 -10.86 -39.23
CA LEU A 131 -4.87 -11.78 -40.22
C LEU A 131 -5.40 -13.19 -40.01
N LYS A 132 -6.74 -13.30 -40.00
CA LYS A 132 -7.59 -14.47 -39.68
C LYS A 132 -7.08 -15.86 -40.11
N HIS A 133 -6.22 -15.96 -41.14
CA HIS A 133 -5.67 -17.24 -41.62
C HIS A 133 -4.21 -17.20 -42.11
N ARG A 134 -3.43 -16.13 -41.91
CA ARG A 134 -2.12 -15.99 -42.61
C ARG A 134 -0.93 -15.54 -41.77
N VAL A 135 -1.01 -15.63 -40.44
CA VAL A 135 0.15 -15.36 -39.58
C VAL A 135 0.96 -16.64 -39.35
N PRO A 136 2.20 -16.76 -39.87
CA PRO A 136 3.14 -17.74 -39.35
C PRO A 136 3.34 -17.50 -37.85
N ASN A 137 3.67 -18.55 -37.09
CA ASN A 137 3.88 -18.53 -35.64
C ASN A 137 4.35 -17.15 -35.14
N ILE A 138 3.49 -16.41 -34.42
CA ILE A 138 3.73 -15.04 -33.94
C ILE A 138 5.04 -14.97 -33.12
N PHE A 139 5.35 -16.07 -32.43
CA PHE A 139 6.59 -16.28 -31.68
C PHE A 139 7.87 -16.41 -32.53
N SER A 140 7.76 -16.49 -33.86
CA SER A 140 8.92 -16.47 -34.78
C SER A 140 9.60 -15.10 -34.80
N ARG A 141 8.88 -14.04 -34.42
CA ARG A 141 9.47 -12.72 -34.22
C ARG A 141 10.23 -12.70 -32.89
N LYS A 142 11.56 -12.64 -32.97
CA LYS A 142 12.46 -12.62 -31.80
C LYS A 142 12.07 -11.53 -30.79
N GLU A 143 11.63 -10.38 -31.26
CA GLU A 143 11.19 -9.24 -30.42
C GLU A 143 10.00 -9.61 -29.53
N VAL A 144 9.02 -10.32 -30.08
CA VAL A 144 7.81 -10.75 -29.35
C VAL A 144 8.17 -11.80 -28.31
N LEU A 145 9.06 -12.73 -28.65
CA LEU A 145 9.54 -13.75 -27.72
C LEU A 145 10.33 -13.12 -26.56
N ILE A 146 11.21 -12.16 -26.83
CA ILE A 146 11.96 -11.45 -25.80
C ILE A 146 11.02 -10.70 -24.86
N LEU A 147 10.07 -9.93 -25.41
CA LEU A 147 9.07 -9.21 -24.61
C LEU A 147 8.25 -10.18 -23.75
N TYR A 148 7.85 -11.31 -24.34
CA TYR A 148 7.14 -12.38 -23.65
C TYR A 148 7.93 -12.94 -22.47
N VAL A 149 9.19 -13.30 -22.66
CA VAL A 149 10.05 -13.80 -21.57
C VAL A 149 10.26 -12.73 -20.49
N ILE A 150 10.43 -11.47 -20.88
CA ILE A 150 10.57 -10.35 -19.93
C ILE A 150 9.31 -10.21 -19.07
N GLN A 151 8.11 -10.20 -19.66
CA GLN A 151 6.87 -10.08 -18.89
C GLN A 151 6.68 -11.27 -17.95
N ARG A 152 6.98 -12.50 -18.40
CA ARG A 152 6.90 -13.70 -17.55
C ARG A 152 7.86 -13.64 -16.37
N THR A 153 9.07 -13.18 -16.61
CA THR A 153 10.07 -12.96 -15.55
C THR A 153 9.59 -11.88 -14.58
N PHE A 154 9.04 -10.79 -15.11
CA PHE A 154 8.51 -9.68 -14.31
C PHE A 154 7.27 -10.06 -13.50
N SER A 155 6.47 -11.01 -13.99
CA SER A 155 5.33 -11.59 -13.29
C SER A 155 5.74 -12.19 -11.93
N ALA A 156 6.86 -12.91 -11.87
CA ALA A 156 7.40 -13.43 -10.61
C ALA A 156 7.75 -12.30 -9.60
N PHE A 157 8.33 -11.20 -10.08
CA PHE A 157 8.60 -10.02 -9.26
C PHE A 157 7.32 -9.35 -8.76
N HIS A 158 6.30 -9.24 -9.62
CA HIS A 158 4.99 -8.70 -9.25
C HIS A 158 4.35 -9.55 -8.14
N TYR A 159 4.29 -10.87 -8.31
CA TYR A 159 3.72 -11.76 -7.30
C TYR A 159 4.46 -11.69 -5.97
N TYR A 160 5.79 -11.63 -6.00
CA TYR A 160 6.59 -11.44 -4.80
C TYR A 160 6.27 -10.09 -4.11
N ALA A 161 6.22 -9.00 -4.89
CA ALA A 161 5.95 -7.67 -4.37
C ALA A 161 4.54 -7.53 -3.77
N MET A 162 3.54 -8.16 -4.41
CA MET A 162 2.16 -8.20 -3.94
C MET A 162 1.99 -9.08 -2.71
N LYS A 163 2.60 -10.27 -2.68
CA LYS A 163 2.65 -11.14 -1.50
C LYS A 163 3.30 -10.41 -0.32
N ARG A 164 4.46 -9.77 -0.55
CA ARG A 164 5.17 -8.99 0.48
C ARG A 164 4.32 -7.82 0.98
N ALA A 165 3.59 -7.15 0.09
CA ALA A 165 2.67 -6.10 0.50
C ALA A 165 1.55 -6.67 1.38
N ALA A 166 0.87 -7.74 0.94
CA ALA A 166 -0.19 -8.39 1.70
C ALA A 166 0.27 -8.81 3.11
N TYR A 167 1.48 -9.37 3.27
CA TYR A 167 2.02 -9.69 4.59
C TYR A 167 2.30 -8.46 5.45
N ARG A 168 2.88 -7.40 4.87
CA ARG A 168 3.13 -6.14 5.61
C ARG A 168 1.83 -5.50 6.06
N LEU A 169 0.79 -5.56 5.22
CA LEU A 169 -0.54 -5.08 5.58
C LEU A 169 -1.24 -6.01 6.57
N SER A 170 -0.91 -7.30 6.62
CA SER A 170 -1.45 -8.21 7.64
C SER A 170 -0.93 -7.94 9.05
N ASP A 171 0.07 -7.07 9.22
CA ASP A 171 0.58 -6.74 10.55
C ASP A 171 -0.47 -5.89 11.33
N PRO A 172 -1.01 -6.40 12.46
CA PRO A 172 -2.00 -5.68 13.26
C PRO A 172 -1.51 -4.31 13.75
N ASN A 173 -0.19 -4.07 13.76
CA ASN A 173 0.41 -2.79 14.17
C ASN A 173 -0.02 -1.58 13.32
N PHE A 174 -0.53 -1.79 12.09
CA PHE A 174 -1.03 -0.70 11.24
C PHE A 174 -2.47 -0.29 11.53
N TYR A 175 -3.26 -1.15 12.19
CA TYR A 175 -4.70 -0.96 12.38
C TYR A 175 -5.10 -0.55 13.80
N GLN A 176 -4.25 -0.79 14.80
CA GLN A 176 -4.44 -0.26 16.15
C GLN A 176 -3.54 0.96 16.38
N SER A 177 -3.84 1.77 17.41
CA SER A 177 -3.02 2.92 17.84
C SER A 177 -1.67 2.48 18.40
N SER A 178 -0.82 1.93 17.52
CA SER A 178 0.40 1.25 17.89
C SER A 178 1.37 2.20 18.59
N GLN A 179 2.14 1.65 19.53
CA GLN A 179 3.18 2.40 20.23
C GLN A 179 4.22 2.98 19.25
N TRP A 180 4.42 2.35 18.09
CA TRP A 180 5.25 2.88 17.01
C TRP A 180 4.70 4.18 16.44
N LEU A 181 3.39 4.25 16.17
CA LEU A 181 2.76 5.47 15.69
C LEU A 181 2.86 6.58 16.76
N LYS A 182 2.63 6.25 18.03
CA LYS A 182 2.83 7.17 19.16
C LYS A 182 4.26 7.72 19.22
N LYS A 183 5.28 6.87 19.03
CA LYS A 183 6.69 7.30 18.96
C LYS A 183 6.96 8.25 17.80
N ILE A 184 6.40 8.00 16.61
CA ILE A 184 6.55 8.92 15.47
C ILE A 184 5.89 10.27 15.76
N TRP A 185 4.70 10.27 16.36
CA TRP A 185 4.03 11.49 16.79
C TRP A 185 4.84 12.27 17.82
N GLU A 186 5.43 11.57 18.80
CA GLU A 186 6.30 12.16 19.81
C GLU A 186 7.58 12.74 19.20
N GLN A 187 8.23 12.00 18.29
CA GLN A 187 9.41 12.48 17.56
C GLN A 187 9.10 13.73 16.73
N ARG A 188 7.99 13.74 15.99
CA ARG A 188 7.56 14.92 15.21
C ARG A 188 7.20 16.10 16.12
N ARG A 189 6.51 15.85 17.24
CA ARG A 189 6.20 16.88 18.24
C ARG A 189 7.49 17.50 18.78
N MET A 190 8.48 16.69 19.15
CA MET A 190 9.77 17.18 19.66
C MET A 190 10.56 17.96 18.61
N ALA A 191 10.54 17.54 17.33
CA ALA A 191 11.16 18.31 16.25
C ALA A 191 10.49 19.68 16.05
N PHE A 192 9.17 19.74 16.15
CA PHE A 192 8.41 20.99 16.09
C PHE A 192 8.70 21.90 17.30
N THR A 193 8.77 21.34 18.52
CA THR A 193 9.10 22.09 19.74
C THR A 193 10.53 22.65 19.70
N SER A 194 11.49 21.87 19.17
CA SER A 194 12.89 22.33 19.04
C SER A 194 13.00 23.48 18.03
N THR A 195 12.25 23.41 16.92
CA THR A 195 12.23 24.46 15.90
C THR A 195 11.57 25.74 16.41
N THR A 196 10.47 25.63 17.16
CA THR A 196 9.80 26.78 17.78
C THR A 196 10.64 27.39 18.90
N MET A 197 11.34 26.60 19.71
CA MET A 197 12.27 27.14 20.73
C MET A 197 13.46 27.86 20.09
N ASN A 198 14.05 27.34 19.02
CA ASN A 198 15.13 28.04 18.30
C ASN A 198 14.64 29.35 17.64
N THR A 199 13.38 29.41 17.22
CA THR A 199 12.78 30.62 16.64
C THR A 199 12.46 31.66 17.73
N VAL A 200 11.92 31.24 18.88
CA VAL A 200 11.64 32.12 20.02
C VAL A 200 12.92 32.65 20.66
N SER A 201 13.99 31.87 20.67
CA SER A 201 15.33 32.29 21.15
C SER A 201 16.00 33.33 20.22
N GLY A 202 15.57 33.40 18.95
CA GLY A 202 16.08 34.35 17.96
C GLY A 202 15.21 35.59 17.77
N LEU A 203 14.03 35.68 18.39
CA LEU A 203 13.20 36.87 18.32
C LEU A 203 13.62 37.88 19.39
N GLN A 204 14.33 38.93 18.96
CA GLN A 204 14.23 40.21 19.67
C GLN A 204 12.76 40.68 19.65
N PRO A 205 12.24 41.22 20.76
CA PRO A 205 10.84 41.60 20.88
C PRO A 205 10.60 42.87 20.05
N GLY A 206 10.00 42.74 18.85
CA GLY A 206 9.75 43.95 18.05
C GLY A 206 8.95 43.86 16.74
N THR A 207 8.60 42.69 16.18
CA THR A 207 7.90 42.68 14.86
C THR A 207 6.74 41.70 14.76
N PRO A 208 5.57 42.13 14.23
CA PRO A 208 4.35 41.32 14.15
C PRO A 208 4.47 40.32 12.99
N THR A 209 4.48 39.02 13.29
CA THR A 209 4.73 37.98 12.27
C THR A 209 3.55 36.99 12.17
N THR A 210 2.49 37.40 11.47
CA THR A 210 1.33 36.57 11.12
C THR A 210 1.57 35.67 9.90
N ARG A 211 2.80 35.22 9.60
CA ARG A 211 3.11 34.60 8.30
C ARG A 211 3.91 33.29 8.25
N ILE A 212 4.22 32.64 9.38
CA ILE A 212 5.11 31.45 9.33
C ILE A 212 4.39 30.11 9.60
N ILE A 213 3.09 30.10 9.93
CA ILE A 213 2.40 28.84 10.27
C ILE A 213 1.98 28.00 9.04
N CYS A 214 1.96 28.55 7.83
CA CYS A 214 1.41 27.82 6.67
C CYS A 214 2.38 26.83 5.96
N CYS A 215 3.67 26.76 6.30
CA CYS A 215 4.61 25.91 5.54
C CYS A 215 4.91 24.53 6.17
N ALA A 216 4.29 24.17 7.30
CA ALA A 216 4.54 22.88 7.95
C ALA A 216 3.57 21.74 7.55
N ILE A 217 2.69 21.96 6.56
CA ILE A 217 1.66 20.98 6.13
C ILE A 217 1.71 20.73 4.61
N GLN A 218 2.90 20.58 4.04
CA GLN A 218 3.08 20.00 2.69
C GLN A 218 4.21 18.99 2.70
#